data_AF-A0A9W7F5H1-F1
#
_entry.id   AF-A0A9W7F5H1-F1
#
_cell.length_a   1.000
_cell.length_b   1.000
_cell.length_c   1.000
_cell.angle_alpha   90.00
_cell.angle_beta   90.00
_cell.angle_gamma   90.00
#
_symmetry.space_group_name_H-M   'P 1'
#
loop_
_entity.id
_entity.type
_entity.pdbx_description
1 polymer ?
#
loop_
_entity_poly.entity_id
_entity_poly.type
_entity_poly.pdbx_seq_one_letter_code
_entity_poly.pdbx_strand_id
1 'polypeptide(L)'
;MKCLLVLLLIVALSQAFVVPSVSFKSRAPSPLNAVEVSVGEGEPVESAIRRFKREVNKSGHLMELRHRRHFENSQEKKKRKLVQARNRKRLERMNKRRMSNRT
;
A
#
# COMPACT_ATOMS: atom_id res chain seq x y z
N MET A 1 17.91 58.03 -3.67
CA MET A 1 18.15 56.87 -4.57
C MET A 1 18.56 55.60 -3.82
N LYS A 2 19.47 55.66 -2.83
CA LYS A 2 19.96 54.47 -2.10
C LYS A 2 18.93 53.83 -1.15
N CYS A 3 18.01 54.62 -0.56
CA CYS A 3 16.96 54.09 0.34
C CYS A 3 15.94 53.16 -0.36
N LEU A 4 15.64 53.44 -1.64
CA LEU A 4 14.73 52.60 -2.45
C LEU A 4 15.33 51.22 -2.71
N LEU A 5 16.66 51.16 -2.89
CA LEU A 5 17.38 49.91 -3.10
C LEU A 5 17.40 49.04 -1.82
N VAL A 6 17.53 49.68 -0.66
CA VAL A 6 17.52 48.99 0.65
C VAL A 6 16.12 48.43 0.97
N LEU A 7 15.05 49.18 0.68
CA LEU A 7 13.67 48.70 0.84
C LEU A 7 13.36 47.51 -0.08
N LEU A 8 13.85 47.52 -1.33
CA LEU A 8 13.69 46.39 -2.25
C LEU A 8 14.45 45.14 -1.79
N LEU A 9 15.64 45.29 -1.22
CA LEU A 9 16.41 44.16 -0.68
C LEU A 9 15.76 43.56 0.58
N ILE A 10 15.20 44.39 1.46
CA ILE A 10 14.47 43.93 2.66
C ILE A 10 13.18 43.17 2.25
N VAL A 11 12.43 43.69 1.28
CA VAL A 11 11.22 43.03 0.77
C VAL A 11 11.56 41.73 0.03
N ALA A 12 12.66 41.68 -0.72
CA ALA A 12 13.11 40.48 -1.42
C ALA A 12 13.59 39.37 -0.48
N LEU A 13 14.30 39.71 0.60
CA LEU A 13 14.73 38.73 1.61
C LEU A 13 13.57 38.22 2.47
N SER A 14 12.52 39.03 2.66
CA SER A 14 11.34 38.62 3.45
C SER A 14 10.44 37.61 2.74
N GLN A 15 10.50 37.47 1.41
CA GLN A 15 9.70 36.48 0.66
C GLN A 15 10.30 35.07 0.66
N ALA A 16 11.57 34.93 1.05
CA ALA A 16 12.29 33.65 1.04
C ALA A 16 12.11 32.81 2.32
N PHE A 17 11.42 33.32 3.34
CA PHE A 17 11.16 32.60 4.60
C PHE A 17 9.76 31.96 4.66
N VAL A 18 9.13 31.72 3.52
CA VAL A 18 7.98 30.82 3.48
C VAL A 18 8.52 29.41 3.71
N VAL A 19 8.49 28.99 4.97
CA VAL A 19 8.70 27.61 5.39
C VAL A 19 7.83 26.75 4.45
N PRO A 20 8.42 25.84 3.65
CA PRO A 20 7.61 24.92 2.87
C PRO A 20 6.79 24.17 3.91
N SER A 21 5.48 24.39 3.89
CA SER A 21 4.55 23.72 4.78
C SER A 21 4.89 22.23 4.71
N VAL A 22 5.49 21.71 5.77
CA VAL A 22 5.66 20.27 5.95
C VAL A 22 4.23 19.76 6.02
N SER A 23 3.71 19.38 4.86
CA SER A 23 2.46 18.66 4.73
C SER A 23 2.69 17.34 5.43
N PHE A 24 2.48 17.34 6.74
CA PHE A 24 2.35 16.14 7.53
C PHE A 24 1.13 15.47 6.95
N LYS A 25 1.37 14.59 5.97
CA LYS A 25 0.33 13.76 5.37
C LYS A 25 -0.12 12.87 6.51
N SER A 26 -1.09 13.37 7.28
CA SER A 26 -1.84 12.61 8.27
C SER A 26 -2.30 11.39 7.50
N ARG A 27 -1.60 10.28 7.73
CA ARG A 27 -1.95 9.00 7.13
C ARG A 27 -3.25 8.67 7.82
N ALA A 28 -4.36 9.08 7.20
CA ALA A 28 -5.70 8.71 7.63
C ALA A 28 -5.65 7.20 7.92
N PRO A 29 -6.19 6.73 9.05
CA PRO A 29 -6.31 5.30 9.26
C PRO A 29 -7.09 4.76 8.06
N SER A 30 -6.37 4.08 7.17
CA SER A 30 -6.91 3.46 5.97
C SER A 30 -8.09 2.60 6.40
N PRO A 31 -9.24 2.68 5.70
CA PRO A 31 -10.43 2.01 6.15
C PRO A 31 -10.10 0.52 6.24
N LEU A 32 -10.42 -0.04 7.40
CA LEU A 32 -10.69 -1.43 7.69
C LEU A 32 -10.55 -2.33 6.45
N ASN A 33 -9.56 -3.23 6.47
CA ASN A 33 -9.38 -4.31 5.49
C ASN A 33 -10.55 -5.32 5.58
N ALA A 34 -11.79 -4.85 5.39
CA ALA A 34 -13.01 -5.60 5.47
C ALA A 34 -13.25 -6.31 4.14
N VAL A 35 -13.54 -7.60 4.21
CA VAL A 35 -13.82 -8.43 3.03
C VAL A 35 -15.33 -8.53 2.91
N GLU A 36 -15.87 -7.94 1.86
CA GLU A 36 -17.30 -7.96 1.53
C GLU A 36 -17.56 -8.80 0.28
N VAL A 37 -18.60 -9.63 0.30
CA VAL A 37 -19.05 -10.40 -0.86
C VAL A 37 -20.56 -10.29 -0.97
N SER A 38 -21.03 -9.67 -2.06
CA SER A 38 -22.46 -9.60 -2.38
C SER A 38 -22.95 -10.95 -2.95
N VAL A 39 -24.06 -11.42 -2.40
CA VAL A 39 -24.72 -12.69 -2.79
C VAL A 39 -25.93 -12.35 -3.66
N GLY A 40 -26.08 -13.07 -4.77
CA GLY A 40 -27.24 -12.90 -5.66
C GLY A 40 -28.45 -13.71 -5.20
N GLU A 41 -29.65 -13.30 -5.60
CA GLU A 41 -30.88 -14.03 -5.31
C GLU A 41 -30.86 -15.40 -6.00
N GLY A 42 -30.97 -16.48 -5.21
CA GLY A 42 -30.95 -17.87 -5.71
C GLY A 42 -29.57 -18.53 -5.82
N GLU A 43 -28.49 -17.90 -5.35
CA GLU A 43 -27.17 -18.56 -5.33
C GLU A 43 -27.12 -19.66 -4.23
N PRO A 44 -26.57 -20.85 -4.54
CA PRO A 44 -26.31 -21.85 -3.52
C PRO A 44 -25.30 -21.31 -2.50
N VAL A 45 -25.62 -21.44 -1.20
CA VAL A 45 -24.82 -20.92 -0.08
C VAL A 45 -23.35 -21.33 -0.16
N GLU A 46 -23.06 -22.54 -0.58
CA GLU A 46 -21.68 -23.04 -0.72
C GLU A 46 -20.86 -22.25 -1.76
N SER A 47 -21.50 -21.78 -2.83
CA SER A 47 -20.84 -20.92 -3.83
C SER A 47 -20.45 -19.57 -3.22
N ALA A 48 -21.35 -18.95 -2.45
CA ALA A 48 -21.08 -17.70 -1.75
C ALA A 48 -19.92 -17.86 -0.75
N ILE A 49 -19.91 -18.94 0.04
CA ILE A 49 -18.81 -19.26 0.98
C ILE A 49 -17.48 -19.44 0.23
N ARG A 50 -17.48 -20.11 -0.92
CA ARG A 50 -16.28 -20.31 -1.73
C ARG A 50 -15.73 -18.99 -2.30
N ARG A 51 -16.60 -18.04 -2.66
CA ARG A 51 -16.19 -16.69 -3.10
C ARG A 51 -15.62 -15.88 -1.93
N PHE A 52 -16.30 -15.92 -0.78
CA PHE A 52 -15.82 -15.31 0.46
C PHE A 52 -14.43 -15.81 0.88
N LYS A 53 -14.22 -17.14 0.93
CA LYS A 53 -12.90 -17.73 1.23
C LYS A 53 -11.80 -17.25 0.28
N ARG A 54 -12.13 -17.04 -1.01
CA ARG A 54 -11.17 -16.50 -2.00
C ARG A 54 -10.84 -15.05 -1.72
N GLU A 55 -11.82 -14.19 -1.49
CA GLU A 55 -11.59 -12.77 -1.18
C GLU A 55 -10.86 -12.59 0.16
N VAL A 56 -11.16 -13.41 1.18
CA VAL A 56 -10.41 -13.41 2.45
C VAL A 56 -8.93 -13.77 2.23
N ASN A 57 -8.65 -14.80 1.45
CA ASN A 57 -7.27 -15.18 1.14
C ASN A 57 -6.54 -14.13 0.30
N LYS A 58 -7.25 -13.49 -0.63
CA LYS A 58 -6.73 -12.43 -1.51
C LYS A 58 -6.44 -11.13 -0.75
N SER A 59 -7.27 -10.78 0.23
CA SER A 59 -7.06 -9.60 1.10
C SER A 59 -5.75 -9.67 1.90
N GLY A 60 -5.21 -10.88 2.13
CA GLY A 60 -3.99 -11.08 2.89
C GLY A 60 -4.15 -10.95 4.41
N HIS A 61 -5.37 -10.79 4.92
CA HIS A 61 -5.67 -10.58 6.34
C HIS A 61 -5.07 -11.69 7.23
N LEU A 62 -5.20 -12.96 6.81
CA LEU A 62 -4.64 -14.10 7.54
C LEU A 62 -3.10 -14.11 7.51
N MET A 63 -2.47 -13.62 6.45
CA MET A 63 -1.00 -13.51 6.37
C MET A 63 -0.48 -12.45 7.33
N GLU A 64 -1.18 -11.31 7.39
CA GLU A 64 -0.87 -10.21 8.29
C GLU A 64 -0.99 -10.65 9.74
N LEU A 65 -2.10 -11.28 10.11
CA LEU A 65 -2.30 -11.81 11.47
C LEU A 65 -1.19 -12.78 11.85
N ARG A 66 -0.81 -13.72 10.96
CA ARG A 66 0.32 -14.63 11.19
C ARG A 66 1.63 -13.91 11.45
N HIS A 67 1.89 -12.86 10.70
CA HIS A 67 3.11 -12.09 10.83
C HIS A 67 3.14 -11.23 12.11
N ARG A 68 1.98 -10.77 12.58
CA ARG A 68 1.83 -9.97 13.81
C ARG A 68 1.84 -10.80 15.10
N ARG A 69 1.70 -12.13 15.06
CA ARG A 69 1.66 -12.98 16.28
C ARG A 69 2.91 -12.88 17.13
N HIS A 70 4.07 -12.71 16.50
CA HIS A 70 5.36 -12.61 17.18
C HIS A 70 6.05 -11.33 16.75
N PHE A 71 6.79 -10.73 17.68
CA PHE A 71 7.66 -9.60 17.33
C PHE A 71 8.71 -10.05 16.32
N GLU A 72 8.97 -9.18 15.37
CA GLU A 72 9.95 -9.44 14.33
C GLU A 72 10.93 -8.26 14.23
N ASN A 73 12.21 -8.61 14.21
CA ASN A 73 13.31 -7.67 14.13
C ASN A 73 13.34 -6.96 12.76
N SER A 74 14.01 -5.80 12.71
CA SER A 74 14.12 -5.00 11.47
C SER A 74 14.80 -5.76 10.32
N GLN A 75 15.75 -6.65 10.61
CA GLN A 75 16.41 -7.49 9.62
C GLN A 75 15.49 -8.61 9.10
N GLU A 76 14.76 -9.27 9.98
CA GLU A 76 13.77 -10.29 9.64
C GLU A 76 12.64 -9.68 8.78
N LYS A 77 12.17 -8.47 9.11
CA LYS A 77 11.25 -7.66 8.28
C LYS A 77 11.75 -7.52 6.85
N LYS A 78 13.03 -7.17 6.68
CA LYS A 78 13.67 -7.05 5.36
C LYS A 78 13.73 -8.40 4.65
N LYS A 79 14.18 -9.46 5.34
CA LYS A 79 14.26 -10.82 4.81
C LYS A 79 12.91 -11.32 4.32
N ARG A 80 11.84 -11.18 5.12
CA ARG A 80 10.48 -11.58 4.72
C ARG A 80 10.00 -10.84 3.48
N LYS A 81 10.17 -9.51 3.43
CA LYS A 81 9.76 -8.69 2.28
C LYS A 81 10.49 -9.12 1.00
N LEU A 82 11.79 -9.40 1.09
CA LEU A 82 12.58 -9.90 -0.05
C LEU A 82 12.09 -11.27 -0.53
N VAL A 83 11.83 -12.21 0.39
CA VAL A 83 11.30 -13.54 0.05
C VAL A 83 9.93 -13.43 -0.60
N GLN A 84 9.01 -12.63 -0.04
CA GLN A 84 7.69 -12.40 -0.62
C GLN A 84 7.77 -11.81 -2.03
N ALA A 85 8.64 -10.81 -2.24
CA ALA A 85 8.84 -10.21 -3.55
C ALA A 85 9.43 -11.20 -4.58
N ARG A 86 10.40 -12.04 -4.18
CA ARG A 86 10.97 -13.09 -5.02
C ARG A 86 9.91 -14.13 -5.41
N ASN A 87 9.10 -14.58 -4.46
CA ASN A 87 8.04 -15.55 -4.70
C ASN A 87 6.97 -14.99 -5.64
N ARG A 88 6.57 -13.72 -5.46
CA ARG A 88 5.62 -13.05 -6.35
C ARG A 88 6.14 -12.98 -7.79
N LYS A 89 7.39 -12.54 -7.99
CA LYS A 89 8.03 -12.51 -9.31
C LYS A 89 8.14 -13.90 -9.94
N ARG A 90 8.43 -14.93 -9.15
CA ARG A 90 8.47 -16.33 -9.64
C ARG A 90 7.10 -16.77 -10.14
N LEU A 91 6.03 -16.48 -9.38
CA LEU A 91 4.67 -16.81 -9.76
C LEU A 91 4.23 -16.07 -11.03
N GLU A 92 4.53 -14.77 -11.15
CA GLU A 92 4.25 -13.97 -12.34
C GLU A 92 4.93 -14.56 -13.58
N ARG A 93 6.21 -14.95 -13.48
CA ARG A 93 6.94 -15.61 -14.58
C ARG A 93 6.31 -16.95 -14.98
N MET A 94 5.93 -17.76 -14.00
CA MET A 94 5.26 -19.05 -14.26
C MET A 94 3.91 -18.85 -14.94
N ASN A 95 3.11 -17.88 -14.49
CA ASN A 95 1.82 -17.55 -15.09
C ASN A 95 2.00 -17.03 -16.53
N LYS A 96 2.99 -16.17 -16.78
CA LYS A 96 3.31 -15.70 -18.15
C LYS A 96 3.66 -16.87 -19.09
N ARG A 97 4.48 -17.81 -18.63
CA ARG A 97 4.81 -19.04 -19.40
C ARG A 97 3.58 -19.88 -19.69
N ARG A 98 2.72 -20.10 -18.68
CA ARG A 98 1.47 -20.85 -18.85
C ARG A 98 0.55 -20.21 -19.89
N MET A 99 0.45 -18.88 -19.89
CA MET A 99 -0.35 -18.15 -20.87
C MET A 99 0.26 -18.23 -22.28
N SER A 100 1.58 -18.07 -22.40
CA SER A 100 2.29 -18.18 -23.68
C SER A 100 2.19 -19.56 -24.31
N ASN A 101 2.07 -20.62 -23.52
CA ASN A 101 1.90 -21.99 -24.02
C ASN A 101 0.43 -22.33 -24.36
N ARG A 102 -0.50 -21.42 -24.06
CA ARG A 102 -1.95 -21.63 -24.26
C ARG A 102 -2.45 -20.96 -25.54
N THR A 103 -1.74 -19.95 -26.01
CA THR A 103 -1.79 -19.37 -27.36
C THR A 103 -0.98 -20.21 -28.32
#